data_AF-A0A351IM47-F1
#
_entry.id   AF-A0A351IM47-F1
#
_cell.length_a   1.000
_cell.length_b   1.000
_cell.length_c   1.000
_cell.angle_alpha   90.00
_cell.angle_beta   90.00
_cell.angle_gamma   90.00
#
_symmetry.space_group_name_H-M   'P 1'
#
loop_
_entity.id
_entity.type
_entity.pdbx_description
1 polymer ?
#
loop_
_entity_poly.entity_id
_entity_poly.type
_entity_poly.pdbx_seq_one_letter_code
_entity_poly.pdbx_strand_id
1 'polypeptide(L)'
;MNRFFSSFVLFSAALVFSKLSADTVETATEQLDDREVKSIREFINTKRQVTLKEIGGNLSISAEVSTEFQDSNERLNGLRQRAPGGATDVAARGFDIGFGLIFDYRTDRTWMSAKLKFKNKAGLFGGTADKIKLDKAYWGVRLLEQEALTLDCEVGRRNLTTLFDSRAEFNANFDGVIFKYDQGFETLGNFYVHPAVFIIDQRKDHYGYVGEIGLLEIFNTGLYAKYSLIDWDTKHTNYSHLDQLKFDFLISQFLLGFRCVPKWLNQNLELYMAGLYNHEAKARSITAYQRAAWAAYAGFLIGMTRKQGDWAFETYYQAVAAQAIPDYDVGGVGIGNAANTSFYSNNNIPTTRKTAAGNTNFQGYLINFNYMLTDNLVVKQSWKQSITLNSRIGPFRRFKQYEVDFIYAF
;
A
#
# COMPACT_ATOMS: atom_id res chain seq x y z
N MET A 1 9.43 31.41 17.35
CA MET A 1 9.65 32.50 16.37
C MET A 1 10.95 32.37 15.55
N ASN A 2 12.10 31.90 16.07
CA ASN A 2 13.32 31.72 15.24
C ASN A 2 13.43 30.42 14.41
N ARG A 3 12.43 29.53 14.45
CA ARG A 3 12.36 28.32 13.60
C ARG A 3 11.26 28.38 12.53
N PHE A 4 10.48 29.45 12.51
CA PHE A 4 9.40 29.68 11.54
C PHE A 4 9.88 30.53 10.35
N PHE A 5 10.94 31.32 10.54
CA PHE A 5 11.46 32.23 9.50
C PHE A 5 12.32 31.55 8.42
N SER A 6 12.97 30.39 8.70
CA SER A 6 13.84 29.73 7.71
C SER A 6 13.10 28.80 6.75
N SER A 7 11.94 28.27 7.15
CA SER A 7 11.17 27.29 6.35
C SER A 7 10.06 27.94 5.52
N PHE A 8 9.69 29.18 5.83
CA PHE A 8 8.52 29.86 5.24
C PHE A 8 8.86 30.72 4.00
N VAL A 9 10.14 31.07 3.79
CA VAL A 9 10.57 32.02 2.72
C VAL A 9 10.93 31.33 1.39
N LEU A 10 11.26 30.03 1.38
CA LEU A 10 11.65 29.32 0.15
C LEU A 10 10.49 28.68 -0.62
N PHE A 11 9.30 28.58 -0.03
CA PHE A 11 8.19 27.81 -0.60
C PHE A 11 6.97 28.65 -1.03
N SER A 12 6.97 29.95 -0.73
CA SER A 12 5.80 30.83 -0.81
C SER A 12 5.74 31.73 -2.06
N ALA A 13 6.61 31.54 -3.05
CA ALA A 13 6.70 32.45 -4.21
C ALA A 13 6.00 31.99 -5.51
N ALA A 14 5.29 30.87 -5.55
CA ALA A 14 4.53 30.45 -6.75
C ALA A 14 3.05 30.19 -6.43
N LEU A 15 2.41 31.30 -6.09
CA LEU A 15 0.98 31.57 -5.93
C LEU A 15 0.11 30.92 -7.04
N VAL A 16 -0.97 30.24 -6.65
CA VAL A 16 -2.39 30.68 -6.80
C VAL A 16 -3.00 30.43 -8.19
N PHE A 17 -4.03 29.56 -8.26
CA PHE A 17 -5.39 29.88 -8.77
C PHE A 17 -6.34 28.66 -8.67
N SER A 18 -7.32 28.82 -7.77
CA SER A 18 -8.65 28.23 -7.52
C SER A 18 -9.38 27.24 -8.48
N LYS A 19 -10.09 26.29 -7.83
CA LYS A 19 -11.54 25.90 -7.92
C LYS A 19 -12.03 24.92 -9.03
N LEU A 20 -12.62 23.77 -8.62
CA LEU A 20 -14.08 23.45 -8.52
C LEU A 20 -14.38 21.92 -8.50
N SER A 21 -15.30 21.51 -7.59
CA SER A 21 -16.29 20.40 -7.67
C SER A 21 -15.93 18.90 -7.39
N ALA A 22 -16.47 18.47 -6.23
CA ALA A 22 -16.92 17.17 -5.70
C ALA A 22 -16.91 15.87 -6.54
N ASP A 23 -16.48 14.73 -5.96
CA ASP A 23 -17.36 13.82 -5.20
C ASP A 23 -16.59 12.70 -4.44
N THR A 24 -17.32 12.01 -3.57
CA THR A 24 -16.97 11.19 -2.39
C THR A 24 -15.90 10.08 -2.52
N VAL A 25 -15.05 9.98 -1.48
CA VAL A 25 -14.02 8.94 -1.26
C VAL A 25 -14.67 7.63 -0.80
N GLU A 26 -14.59 6.60 -1.63
CA GLU A 26 -14.85 5.21 -1.25
C GLU A 26 -13.67 4.64 -0.47
N THR A 27 -13.98 4.11 0.71
CA THR A 27 -13.09 3.49 1.70
C THR A 27 -12.31 2.27 1.16
N ALA A 28 -10.99 2.28 1.42
CA ALA A 28 -9.97 1.22 1.32
C ALA A 28 -10.51 -0.24 1.19
N THR A 29 -10.45 -0.89 0.02
CA THR A 29 -9.35 -1.62 -0.66
C THR A 29 -9.29 -3.13 -0.38
N GLU A 30 -9.90 -3.91 -1.29
CA GLU A 30 -9.32 -5.16 -1.81
C GLU A 30 -8.31 -4.77 -2.91
N GLN A 31 -7.06 -4.55 -2.50
CA GLN A 31 -5.93 -4.44 -3.41
C GLN A 31 -4.83 -5.34 -2.86
N LEU A 32 -4.86 -6.61 -3.28
CA LEU A 32 -3.77 -7.53 -3.06
C LEU A 32 -2.77 -7.44 -4.23
N ASP A 33 -1.59 -6.95 -3.83
CA ASP A 33 -0.28 -6.92 -4.49
C ASP A 33 -0.12 -6.32 -5.90
N ASP A 34 -0.21 -4.99 -5.95
CA ASP A 34 0.19 -4.17 -7.10
C ASP A 34 1.69 -4.25 -7.44
N ARG A 35 2.56 -4.69 -6.51
CA ARG A 35 4.01 -4.73 -6.74
C ARG A 35 4.42 -5.84 -7.71
N GLU A 36 3.73 -6.97 -7.67
CA GLU A 36 4.01 -8.11 -8.55
C GLU A 36 3.30 -7.99 -9.90
N VAL A 37 2.12 -7.36 -9.93
CA VAL A 37 1.49 -6.96 -11.21
C VAL A 37 2.39 -5.96 -11.94
N LYS A 38 3.11 -5.12 -11.21
CA LYS A 38 4.11 -4.20 -11.78
C LYS A 38 5.28 -4.95 -12.44
N SER A 39 5.82 -6.03 -11.86
CA SER A 39 6.93 -6.76 -12.49
C SER A 39 6.51 -7.49 -13.78
N ILE A 40 5.32 -8.06 -13.80
CA ILE A 40 4.72 -8.65 -15.01
C ILE A 40 4.46 -7.57 -16.06
N ARG A 41 3.97 -6.38 -15.64
CA ARG A 41 3.75 -5.24 -16.53
C ARG A 41 5.05 -4.69 -17.11
N GLU A 42 6.09 -4.51 -16.29
CA GLU A 42 7.40 -4.05 -16.77
C GLU A 42 7.93 -5.00 -17.85
N PHE A 43 7.75 -6.32 -17.68
CA PHE A 43 8.08 -7.31 -18.71
C PHE A 43 7.23 -7.18 -19.98
N ILE A 44 5.90 -7.07 -19.88
CA ILE A 44 5.02 -6.90 -21.05
C ILE A 44 5.34 -5.58 -21.80
N ASN A 45 5.56 -4.50 -21.05
CA ASN A 45 5.95 -3.20 -21.59
C ASN A 45 7.32 -3.25 -22.26
N THR A 46 8.22 -4.17 -21.91
CA THR A 46 9.47 -4.36 -22.68
C THR A 46 9.25 -5.01 -24.04
N LYS A 47 8.17 -5.78 -24.21
CA LYS A 47 7.89 -6.54 -25.44
C LYS A 47 6.96 -5.80 -26.42
N ARG A 48 6.16 -4.84 -25.96
CA ARG A 48 5.09 -4.20 -26.77
C ARG A 48 5.03 -2.69 -26.55
N GLN A 49 5.88 -1.96 -27.28
CA GLN A 49 5.82 -0.50 -27.37
C GLN A 49 5.56 -0.09 -28.82
N VAL A 50 4.62 0.82 -29.04
CA VAL A 50 4.41 1.45 -30.33
C VAL A 50 5.02 2.84 -30.26
N THR A 51 6.05 3.08 -31.06
CA THR A 51 6.65 4.41 -31.20
C THR A 51 5.71 5.27 -32.04
N LEU A 52 5.17 6.35 -31.45
CA LEU A 52 4.32 7.29 -32.17
C LEU A 52 5.20 8.22 -33.01
N LYS A 53 5.15 8.05 -34.34
CA LYS A 53 6.00 8.76 -35.31
C LYS A 53 5.89 10.29 -35.27
N GLU A 54 4.81 10.85 -34.75
CA GLU A 54 4.51 12.29 -34.90
C GLU A 54 4.88 13.16 -33.69
N ILE A 55 5.05 12.59 -32.49
CA ILE A 55 5.24 13.38 -31.25
C ILE A 55 6.56 13.03 -30.53
N GLY A 56 7.21 11.93 -30.91
CA GLY A 56 8.33 11.38 -30.14
C GLY A 56 7.83 10.71 -28.85
N GLY A 57 8.52 9.67 -28.42
CA GLY A 57 8.15 8.88 -27.24
C GLY A 57 7.42 7.57 -27.57
N ASN A 58 7.32 6.75 -26.52
CA ASN A 58 6.78 5.40 -26.58
C ASN A 58 5.44 5.37 -25.86
N LEU A 59 4.39 5.01 -26.59
CA LEU A 59 3.09 4.71 -26.02
C LEU A 59 2.96 3.19 -25.88
N SER A 60 2.55 2.75 -24.69
CA SER A 60 2.14 1.38 -24.42
C SER A 60 0.71 1.38 -23.90
N ILE A 61 -0.12 0.54 -24.53
CA ILE A 61 -1.47 0.24 -24.09
C ILE A 61 -1.45 -1.24 -23.71
N SER A 62 -1.79 -1.54 -22.47
CA SER A 62 -1.90 -2.91 -21.99
C SER A 62 -3.21 -3.12 -21.27
N ALA A 63 -3.67 -4.36 -21.24
CA ALA A 63 -4.86 -4.75 -20.53
C ALA A 63 -4.63 -6.00 -19.68
N GLU A 64 -5.37 -6.09 -18.58
CA GLU A 64 -5.40 -7.26 -17.71
C GLU A 64 -6.84 -7.72 -17.51
N VAL A 65 -7.08 -9.02 -17.60
CA VAL A 65 -8.31 -9.67 -17.18
C VAL A 65 -7.96 -10.56 -16.00
N SER A 66 -8.65 -10.39 -14.89
CA SER A 66 -8.40 -11.17 -13.68
C SER A 66 -9.66 -11.91 -13.23
N THR A 67 -9.48 -13.09 -12.66
CA THR A 67 -10.50 -13.79 -11.89
C THR A 67 -9.94 -14.16 -10.53
N GLU A 68 -10.63 -13.80 -9.47
CA GLU A 68 -10.22 -13.96 -8.08
C GLU A 68 -11.23 -14.87 -7.39
N PHE A 69 -10.74 -15.91 -6.71
CA PHE A 69 -11.53 -16.73 -5.80
C PHE A 69 -10.99 -16.60 -4.38
N GLN A 70 -11.86 -16.33 -3.43
CA GLN A 70 -11.49 -16.11 -2.04
C GLN A 70 -12.36 -16.96 -1.10
N ASP A 71 -11.76 -17.61 -0.10
CA ASP A 71 -12.45 -18.23 1.03
C ASP A 71 -11.93 -17.65 2.34
N SER A 72 -12.81 -16.96 3.06
CA SER A 72 -12.53 -16.17 4.26
C SER A 72 -13.34 -16.68 5.45
N ASN A 73 -12.65 -16.88 6.57
CA ASN A 73 -13.22 -17.27 7.84
C ASN A 73 -12.79 -16.28 8.93
N GLU A 74 -13.79 -15.69 9.58
CA GLU A 74 -13.61 -14.70 10.63
C GLU A 74 -14.43 -15.10 11.85
N ARG A 75 -13.80 -15.09 13.03
CA ARG A 75 -14.45 -15.31 14.33
C ARG A 75 -14.20 -14.15 15.26
N LEU A 76 -15.25 -13.64 15.89
CA LEU A 76 -15.22 -12.60 16.91
C LEU A 76 -15.80 -13.18 18.21
N ASN A 77 -14.99 -13.22 19.27
CA ASN A 77 -15.31 -13.86 20.55
C ASN A 77 -15.86 -15.29 20.41
N GLY A 78 -15.34 -16.04 19.43
CA GLY A 78 -15.79 -17.40 19.10
C GLY A 78 -16.99 -17.48 18.16
N LEU A 79 -17.73 -16.38 17.96
CA LEU A 79 -18.86 -16.31 17.04
C LEU A 79 -18.38 -16.12 15.60
N ARG A 80 -18.87 -16.98 14.70
CA ARG A 80 -18.62 -16.87 13.26
C ARG A 80 -19.23 -15.58 12.72
N GLN A 81 -18.46 -14.81 11.95
CA GLN A 81 -18.94 -13.55 11.37
C GLN A 81 -19.50 -13.72 9.96
N ARG A 82 -18.87 -14.57 9.14
CA ARG A 82 -19.18 -14.72 7.70
C ARG A 82 -19.97 -16.00 7.38
N ALA A 83 -20.63 -16.01 6.23
CA ALA A 83 -21.48 -17.09 5.68
C ALA A 83 -22.84 -17.28 6.38
N PRO A 84 -23.74 -18.13 5.84
CA PRO A 84 -25.05 -18.41 6.45
C PRO A 84 -24.91 -18.83 7.93
N GLY A 85 -25.68 -18.17 8.80
CA GLY A 85 -25.60 -18.34 10.26
C GLY A 85 -24.43 -17.59 10.93
N GLY A 86 -23.69 -16.76 10.20
CA GLY A 86 -22.74 -15.80 10.75
C GLY A 86 -23.44 -14.57 11.31
N ALA A 87 -22.72 -13.79 12.12
CA ALA A 87 -23.23 -12.55 12.72
C ALA A 87 -23.36 -11.36 11.74
N THR A 88 -22.86 -11.51 10.51
CA THR A 88 -22.92 -10.49 9.44
C THR A 88 -23.39 -11.12 8.13
N ASP A 89 -23.95 -10.31 7.23
CA ASP A 89 -24.41 -10.74 5.90
C ASP A 89 -23.28 -10.89 4.88
N VAL A 90 -22.02 -10.94 5.33
CA VAL A 90 -20.85 -11.04 4.47
C VAL A 90 -20.59 -12.51 4.09
N ALA A 91 -20.46 -12.78 2.80
CA ALA A 91 -20.13 -14.10 2.30
C ALA A 91 -18.74 -14.56 2.79
N ALA A 92 -18.61 -15.87 3.08
CA ALA A 92 -17.30 -16.46 3.33
C ALA A 92 -16.54 -16.71 2.01
N ARG A 93 -17.26 -16.98 0.92
CA ARG A 93 -16.66 -17.23 -0.38
C ARG A 93 -17.06 -16.16 -1.38
N GLY A 94 -16.07 -15.66 -2.11
CA GLY A 94 -16.24 -14.67 -3.17
C GLY A 94 -15.63 -15.20 -4.45
N PHE A 95 -16.24 -14.82 -5.57
CA PHE A 95 -15.62 -14.94 -6.88
C PHE A 95 -15.80 -13.62 -7.60
N ASP A 96 -14.71 -12.99 -7.99
CA ASP A 96 -14.72 -11.69 -8.63
C ASP A 96 -14.03 -11.75 -9.98
N ILE A 97 -14.51 -10.90 -10.90
CA ILE A 97 -13.94 -10.72 -12.22
C ILE A 97 -13.49 -9.27 -12.33
N GLY A 98 -12.26 -9.06 -12.80
CA GLY A 98 -11.65 -7.77 -12.99
C GLY A 98 -11.22 -7.54 -14.43
N PHE A 99 -11.30 -6.29 -14.86
CA PHE A 99 -10.67 -5.80 -16.08
C PHE A 99 -9.89 -4.53 -15.77
N GLY A 100 -8.64 -4.47 -16.21
CA GLY A 100 -7.80 -3.29 -16.09
C GLY A 100 -7.33 -2.81 -17.45
N LEU A 101 -7.44 -1.51 -17.72
CA LEU A 101 -6.87 -0.87 -18.90
C LEU A 101 -5.80 0.11 -18.47
N ILE A 102 -4.61 -0.01 -19.06
CA ILE A 102 -3.42 0.75 -18.67
C ILE A 102 -2.90 1.51 -19.87
N PHE A 103 -2.57 2.78 -19.64
CA PHE A 103 -1.93 3.66 -20.60
C PHE A 103 -0.62 4.15 -20.00
N ASP A 104 0.49 3.83 -20.64
CA ASP A 104 1.81 4.31 -20.28
C ASP A 104 2.40 5.09 -21.46
N TYR A 105 2.77 6.35 -21.24
CA TYR A 105 3.44 7.18 -22.23
C TYR A 105 4.75 7.69 -21.66
N ARG A 106 5.84 7.58 -22.41
CA ARG A 106 7.16 7.99 -21.95
C ARG A 106 7.98 8.65 -23.05
N THR A 107 8.60 9.78 -22.71
CA THR A 107 9.68 10.43 -23.45
C THR A 107 10.95 10.42 -22.58
N ASP A 108 12.03 11.03 -23.06
CA ASP A 108 13.31 11.06 -22.34
C ASP A 108 13.21 11.76 -20.98
N ARG A 109 12.41 12.83 -20.88
CA ARG A 109 12.28 13.66 -19.67
C ARG A 109 10.90 13.70 -19.06
N THR A 110 9.89 13.12 -19.70
CA THR A 110 8.51 13.16 -19.19
C THR A 110 7.85 11.81 -19.32
N TRP A 111 6.96 11.48 -18.39
CA TRP A 111 6.16 10.25 -18.47
C TRP A 111 4.76 10.49 -17.91
N MET A 112 3.84 9.64 -18.33
CA MET A 112 2.49 9.56 -17.80
C MET A 112 2.14 8.07 -17.64
N SER A 113 1.36 7.77 -16.60
CA SER A 113 0.77 6.45 -16.44
C SER A 113 -0.62 6.56 -15.85
N ALA A 114 -1.60 5.93 -16.50
CA ALA A 114 -2.99 5.85 -16.06
C ALA A 114 -3.46 4.39 -16.06
N LYS A 115 -4.29 4.02 -15.08
CA LYS A 115 -4.93 2.72 -14.97
C LYS A 115 -6.39 2.87 -14.54
N LEU A 116 -7.28 2.37 -15.38
CA LEU A 116 -8.70 2.19 -15.07
C LEU A 116 -8.91 0.73 -14.67
N LYS A 117 -9.64 0.50 -13.59
CA LYS A 117 -9.99 -0.83 -13.11
C LYS A 117 -11.51 -0.96 -13.01
N PHE A 118 -12.04 -1.99 -13.61
CA PHE A 118 -13.41 -2.46 -13.42
C PHE A 118 -13.36 -3.75 -12.59
N LYS A 119 -14.16 -3.84 -11.53
CA LYS A 119 -14.29 -5.06 -10.71
C LYS A 119 -15.76 -5.38 -10.54
N ASN A 120 -16.12 -6.63 -10.74
CA ASN A 120 -17.48 -7.10 -10.59
C ASN A 120 -17.52 -8.42 -9.82
N LYS A 121 -18.52 -8.56 -8.92
CA LYS A 121 -18.77 -9.82 -8.23
C LYS A 121 -19.47 -10.77 -9.19
N ALA A 122 -18.94 -11.98 -9.37
CA ALA A 122 -19.58 -12.98 -10.20
C ALA A 122 -20.81 -13.57 -9.49
N GLY A 123 -21.86 -13.83 -10.28
CA GLY A 123 -23.12 -14.37 -9.80
C GLY A 123 -24.31 -13.64 -10.40
N LEU A 124 -25.49 -14.29 -10.37
CA LEU A 124 -26.74 -13.74 -10.91
C LEU A 124 -27.31 -12.60 -10.05
N PHE A 125 -26.99 -12.59 -8.77
CA PHE A 125 -27.52 -11.67 -7.77
C PHE A 125 -26.36 -11.02 -7.02
N GLY A 126 -25.73 -10.01 -7.64
CA GLY A 126 -24.54 -9.36 -7.07
C GLY A 126 -23.68 -8.59 -8.08
N GLY A 127 -23.96 -8.75 -9.37
CA GLY A 127 -23.29 -8.01 -10.43
C GLY A 127 -23.59 -6.51 -10.40
N THR A 128 -22.57 -5.69 -10.53
CA THR A 128 -22.64 -4.23 -10.63
C THR A 128 -22.02 -3.78 -11.94
N ALA A 129 -22.71 -2.92 -12.70
CA ALA A 129 -22.27 -2.43 -14.00
C ALA A 129 -21.53 -1.08 -13.93
N ASP A 130 -21.42 -0.49 -12.75
CA ASP A 130 -21.01 0.91 -12.50
C ASP A 130 -19.66 1.06 -11.78
N LYS A 131 -19.00 -0.04 -11.43
CA LYS A 131 -17.74 -0.02 -10.65
C LYS A 131 -16.49 0.20 -11.50
N ILE A 132 -16.42 1.33 -12.17
CA ILE A 132 -15.18 1.80 -12.81
C ILE A 132 -14.45 2.72 -11.82
N LYS A 133 -13.25 2.29 -11.41
CA LYS A 133 -12.37 3.05 -10.50
C LYS A 133 -11.12 3.52 -11.24
N LEU A 134 -10.73 4.77 -10.99
CA LEU A 134 -9.40 5.27 -11.33
C LEU A 134 -8.39 4.77 -10.30
N ASP A 135 -7.62 3.75 -10.68
CA ASP A 135 -6.65 3.09 -9.81
C ASP A 135 -5.36 3.90 -9.69
N LYS A 136 -4.94 4.50 -10.82
CA LYS A 136 -3.70 5.28 -10.94
C LYS A 136 -3.85 6.31 -12.04
N ALA A 137 -3.37 7.53 -11.82
CA ALA A 137 -3.24 8.55 -12.86
C ALA A 137 -2.25 9.60 -12.41
N TYR A 138 -1.07 9.60 -13.00
CA TYR A 138 -0.04 10.59 -12.71
C TYR A 138 0.81 10.86 -13.93
N TRP A 139 1.51 11.99 -13.89
CA TRP A 139 2.58 12.32 -14.81
C TRP A 139 3.81 12.74 -14.02
N GLY A 140 4.96 12.70 -14.67
CA GLY A 140 6.22 13.10 -14.09
C GLY A 140 7.14 13.77 -15.09
N VAL A 141 8.05 14.56 -14.54
CA VAL A 141 9.07 15.30 -15.26
C VAL A 141 10.41 15.11 -14.58
N ARG A 142 11.44 14.90 -15.38
CA ARG A 142 12.84 14.94 -14.97
C ARG A 142 13.34 16.37 -15.00
N LEU A 143 13.59 16.91 -13.80
CA LEU A 143 14.05 18.28 -13.61
C LEU A 143 15.56 18.38 -13.85
N LEU A 144 16.32 17.38 -13.41
CA LEU A 144 17.77 17.35 -13.52
C LEU A 144 18.27 15.91 -13.74
N GLU A 145 19.26 15.78 -14.62
CA GLU A 145 19.95 14.53 -14.91
C GLU A 145 21.45 14.81 -15.03
N GLN A 146 22.25 14.09 -14.25
CA GLN A 146 23.71 14.02 -14.33
C GLN A 146 24.11 12.54 -14.27
N GLU A 147 25.40 12.24 -14.46
CA GLU A 147 25.90 10.87 -14.66
C GLU A 147 25.41 9.83 -13.63
N ALA A 148 25.24 10.22 -12.36
CA ALA A 148 24.75 9.34 -11.30
C ALA A 148 23.68 10.01 -10.42
N LEU A 149 23.06 11.09 -10.89
CA LEU A 149 22.09 11.86 -10.10
C LEU A 149 20.86 12.20 -10.93
N THR A 150 19.69 11.89 -10.40
CA THR A 150 18.40 12.27 -10.98
C THR A 150 17.55 13.01 -9.98
N LEU A 151 16.88 14.07 -10.46
CA LEU A 151 15.82 14.75 -9.74
C LEU A 151 14.55 14.72 -10.57
N ASP A 152 13.56 14.00 -10.09
CA ASP A 152 12.27 13.83 -10.74
C ASP A 152 11.15 14.44 -9.86
N CYS A 153 10.09 14.90 -10.50
CA CYS A 153 8.84 15.31 -9.84
C CYS A 153 7.68 14.54 -10.47
N GLU A 154 6.83 13.93 -9.64
CA GLU A 154 5.59 13.29 -10.09
C GLU A 154 4.38 13.90 -9.39
N VAL A 155 3.29 14.06 -10.13
CA VAL A 155 2.03 14.62 -9.65
C VAL A 155 0.87 13.73 -10.07
N GLY A 156 0.01 13.38 -9.11
CA GLY A 156 -1.25 12.68 -9.39
C GLY A 156 -1.64 11.64 -8.34
N ARG A 157 -2.50 10.72 -8.76
CA ARG A 157 -3.05 9.61 -7.96
C ARG A 157 -2.23 8.33 -8.13
N ARG A 158 -1.78 7.76 -7.02
CA ARG A 158 -1.13 6.43 -6.95
C ARG A 158 -1.45 5.76 -5.61
N ASN A 159 -1.21 4.47 -5.46
CA ASN A 159 -1.23 3.82 -4.14
C ASN A 159 0.13 4.08 -3.42
N LEU A 160 0.11 4.39 -2.13
CA LEU A 160 1.32 4.64 -1.32
C LEU A 160 2.27 3.43 -1.33
N THR A 161 1.76 2.19 -1.39
CA THR A 161 2.53 0.93 -1.47
C THR A 161 3.42 0.87 -2.73
N THR A 162 3.09 1.66 -3.77
CA THR A 162 3.88 1.77 -5.01
C THR A 162 4.94 2.87 -4.96
N LEU A 163 4.88 3.75 -3.96
CA LEU A 163 5.79 4.87 -3.76
C LEU A 163 6.79 4.59 -2.64
N PHE A 164 6.32 4.00 -1.54
CA PHE A 164 7.08 3.76 -0.32
C PHE A 164 7.07 2.28 0.06
N ASP A 165 8.11 1.86 0.78
CA ASP A 165 8.31 0.45 1.07
C ASP A 165 7.79 0.03 2.45
N SER A 166 6.64 -0.62 2.51
CA SER A 166 6.22 -1.35 3.71
C SER A 166 5.32 -2.53 3.38
N ARG A 167 5.39 -3.58 4.20
CA ARG A 167 4.37 -4.65 4.23
C ARG A 167 3.25 -4.37 5.24
N ALA A 168 3.44 -3.42 6.14
CA ALA A 168 2.51 -3.15 7.24
C ALA A 168 1.69 -1.87 7.09
N GLU A 169 2.25 -0.84 6.49
CA GLU A 169 1.58 0.45 6.21
C GLU A 169 1.53 0.72 4.69
N PHE A 170 1.07 1.91 4.31
CA PHE A 170 0.99 2.40 2.93
C PHE A 170 -0.10 1.76 2.06
N ASN A 171 -1.16 1.20 2.65
CA ASN A 171 -2.29 0.68 1.87
C ASN A 171 -3.25 1.79 1.36
N ALA A 172 -3.10 3.02 1.84
CA ALA A 172 -3.93 4.14 1.40
C ALA A 172 -3.51 4.72 0.04
N ASN A 173 -4.44 5.48 -0.57
CA ASN A 173 -4.15 6.21 -1.80
C ASN A 173 -3.32 7.47 -1.49
N PHE A 174 -2.40 7.78 -2.40
CA PHE A 174 -1.64 9.00 -2.50
C PHE A 174 -2.22 9.85 -3.62
N ASP A 175 -2.78 11.01 -3.27
CA ASP A 175 -3.21 12.04 -4.20
C ASP A 175 -2.38 13.30 -3.95
N GLY A 176 -1.29 13.48 -4.70
CA GLY A 176 -0.31 14.49 -4.32
C GLY A 176 0.87 14.68 -5.26
N VAL A 177 1.93 15.28 -4.70
CA VAL A 177 3.19 15.57 -5.36
C VAL A 177 4.33 14.87 -4.63
N ILE A 178 5.18 14.18 -5.38
CA ILE A 178 6.40 13.54 -4.87
C ILE A 178 7.60 14.06 -5.63
N PHE A 179 8.68 14.35 -4.89
CA PHE A 179 9.99 14.60 -5.46
C PHE A 179 10.84 13.37 -5.26
N LYS A 180 11.65 13.02 -6.25
CA LYS A 180 12.56 11.88 -6.17
C LYS A 180 13.96 12.36 -6.44
N TYR A 181 14.78 12.37 -5.39
CA TYR A 181 16.20 12.57 -5.49
C TYR A 181 16.87 11.21 -5.40
N ASP A 182 17.60 10.81 -6.43
CA ASP A 182 18.34 9.55 -6.46
C ASP A 182 19.79 9.84 -6.84
N GLN A 183 20.73 9.26 -6.10
CA GLN A 183 22.17 9.45 -6.30
C GLN A 183 22.92 8.12 -6.12
N GLY A 184 23.66 7.72 -7.15
CA GLY A 184 24.58 6.58 -7.09
C GLY A 184 25.95 6.99 -6.55
N PHE A 185 26.50 6.18 -5.64
CA PHE A 185 27.88 6.29 -5.18
C PHE A 185 28.62 4.97 -5.45
N GLU A 186 29.78 5.03 -6.10
CA GLU A 186 30.54 3.83 -6.48
C GLU A 186 30.90 2.91 -5.30
N THR A 187 31.16 3.50 -4.12
CA THR A 187 31.60 2.76 -2.93
C THR A 187 30.51 2.53 -1.90
N LEU A 188 29.58 3.48 -1.74
CA LEU A 188 28.55 3.43 -0.68
C LEU A 188 27.25 2.76 -1.14
N GLY A 189 27.05 2.62 -2.46
CA GLY A 189 25.81 2.12 -3.05
C GLY A 189 24.90 3.25 -3.51
N ASN A 190 23.62 2.94 -3.73
CA ASN A 190 22.63 3.89 -4.23
C ASN A 190 21.86 4.53 -3.08
N PHE A 191 21.84 5.86 -3.05
CA PHE A 191 21.13 6.66 -2.06
C PHE A 191 19.92 7.33 -2.70
N TYR A 192 18.80 7.39 -1.99
CA TYR A 192 17.66 8.19 -2.43
C TYR A 192 16.92 8.88 -1.29
N VAL A 193 16.25 9.97 -1.62
CA VAL A 193 15.38 10.75 -0.75
C VAL A 193 14.13 11.13 -1.51
N HIS A 194 12.98 10.61 -1.07
CA HIS A 194 11.70 10.82 -1.73
C HIS A 194 10.71 11.50 -0.77
N PRO A 195 10.68 12.84 -0.69
CA PRO A 195 9.66 13.56 0.05
C PRO A 195 8.40 13.75 -0.79
N ALA A 196 7.24 13.62 -0.15
CA ALA A 196 5.95 13.79 -0.78
C ALA A 196 4.93 14.47 0.14
N VAL A 197 4.00 15.17 -0.49
CA VAL A 197 2.84 15.79 0.17
C VAL A 197 1.59 15.35 -0.58
N PHE A 198 0.56 14.96 0.17
CA PHE A 198 -0.69 14.49 -0.40
C PHE A 198 -1.89 15.02 0.35
N ILE A 199 -3.04 14.89 -0.31
CA ILE A 199 -4.31 15.37 0.18
C ILE A 199 -5.01 14.23 0.92
N ILE A 200 -5.47 14.49 2.15
CA ILE A 200 -6.30 13.57 2.93
C ILE A 200 -7.78 13.95 2.79
N ASP A 201 -8.11 15.22 3.05
CA ASP A 201 -9.47 15.76 2.89
C ASP A 201 -9.42 17.21 2.43
N GLN A 202 -9.76 17.42 1.16
CA GLN A 202 -9.81 18.74 0.53
C GLN A 202 -10.83 19.67 1.19
N ARG A 203 -11.89 19.13 1.79
CA ARG A 203 -12.98 19.94 2.38
C ARG A 203 -12.56 20.59 3.69
N LYS A 204 -11.49 20.09 4.30
CA LYS A 204 -11.02 20.49 5.63
C LYS A 204 -9.57 20.96 5.63
N ASP A 205 -9.00 21.16 4.44
CA ASP A 205 -7.58 21.52 4.24
C ASP A 205 -6.62 20.58 4.98
N HIS A 206 -6.93 19.28 4.96
CA HIS A 206 -6.12 18.25 5.59
C HIS A 206 -5.16 17.64 4.58
N TYR A 207 -3.86 17.80 4.83
CA TYR A 207 -2.77 17.22 4.04
C TYR A 207 -1.98 16.22 4.86
N GLY A 208 -1.41 15.21 4.20
CA GLY A 208 -0.46 14.28 4.77
C GLY A 208 0.94 14.51 4.22
N TYR A 209 1.94 14.18 5.02
CA TYR A 209 3.35 14.29 4.63
C TYR A 209 4.02 12.95 4.77
N VAL A 210 4.83 12.57 3.80
CA VAL A 210 5.60 11.34 3.86
C VAL A 210 6.97 11.54 3.24
N GLY A 211 7.99 10.97 3.86
CA GLY A 211 9.34 10.97 3.33
C GLY A 211 9.99 9.62 3.53
N GLU A 212 10.70 9.13 2.53
CA GLU A 212 11.53 7.94 2.63
C GLU A 212 12.96 8.25 2.21
N ILE A 213 13.91 7.75 2.99
CA ILE A 213 15.33 7.77 2.69
C ILE A 213 15.79 6.32 2.60
N GLY A 214 16.50 5.98 1.53
CA GLY A 214 17.05 4.64 1.37
C GLY A 214 18.51 4.64 0.99
N LEU A 215 19.22 3.63 1.50
CA LEU A 215 20.56 3.27 1.10
C LEU A 215 20.53 1.82 0.62
N LEU A 216 20.73 1.63 -0.67
CA LEU A 216 20.66 0.35 -1.37
C LEU A 216 22.07 -0.11 -1.72
N GLU A 217 22.28 -1.43 -1.73
CA GLU A 217 23.56 -2.05 -2.10
C GLU A 217 24.73 -1.50 -1.28
N ILE A 218 24.54 -1.41 0.03
CA ILE A 218 25.52 -0.87 0.97
C ILE A 218 26.85 -1.61 0.81
N PHE A 219 27.92 -0.89 0.48
CA PHE A 219 29.24 -1.45 0.18
C PHE A 219 29.24 -2.54 -0.90
N ASN A 220 28.30 -2.49 -1.85
CA ASN A 220 28.10 -3.49 -2.90
C ASN A 220 27.81 -4.91 -2.36
N THR A 221 27.27 -5.01 -1.14
CA THR A 221 27.03 -6.31 -0.46
C THR A 221 25.60 -6.81 -0.56
N GLY A 222 24.72 -6.16 -1.33
CA GLY A 222 23.30 -6.51 -1.44
C GLY A 222 22.46 -6.18 -0.19
N LEU A 223 23.10 -5.71 0.89
CA LEU A 223 22.46 -5.12 2.05
C LEU A 223 21.77 -3.81 1.66
N TYR A 224 20.59 -3.55 2.21
CA TYR A 224 19.90 -2.28 2.04
C TYR A 224 19.16 -1.89 3.32
N ALA A 225 19.06 -0.58 3.55
CA ALA A 225 18.34 -0.01 4.67
C ALA A 225 17.45 1.15 4.18
N LYS A 226 16.25 1.25 4.74
CA LYS A 226 15.30 2.31 4.43
C LYS A 226 14.71 2.86 5.71
N TYR A 227 14.47 4.17 5.73
CA TYR A 227 13.77 4.85 6.79
C TYR A 227 12.64 5.67 6.18
N SER A 228 11.41 5.43 6.62
CA SER A 228 10.24 6.21 6.22
C SER A 228 9.60 6.89 7.44
N LEU A 229 9.06 8.08 7.20
CA LEU A 229 8.29 8.85 8.18
C LEU A 229 7.02 9.33 7.49
N ILE A 230 5.86 9.01 8.05
CA ILE A 230 4.56 9.50 7.58
C ILE A 230 3.83 10.22 8.71
N ASP A 231 3.37 11.43 8.40
CA ASP A 231 2.58 12.29 9.27
C ASP A 231 1.17 12.43 8.72
N TRP A 232 0.21 11.91 9.48
CA TRP A 232 -1.22 12.03 9.21
C TRP A 232 -1.86 13.18 10.02
N ASP A 233 -1.20 13.70 11.05
CA ASP A 233 -1.77 14.64 12.02
C ASP A 233 -1.50 16.10 11.59
N THR A 234 -2.46 16.69 10.88
CA THR A 234 -2.47 18.16 10.72
C THR A 234 -3.41 18.78 11.75
N LYS A 235 -2.80 19.30 12.81
CA LYS A 235 -3.42 19.89 14.03
C LYS A 235 -4.31 21.13 13.80
N HIS A 236 -4.61 21.48 12.55
CA HIS A 236 -5.34 22.69 12.15
C HIS A 236 -6.65 22.41 11.40
N THR A 237 -7.20 21.21 11.56
CA THR A 237 -8.39 20.77 10.84
C THR A 237 -9.67 20.88 11.70
N ASN A 238 -10.77 21.31 11.08
CA ASN A 238 -12.11 21.40 11.71
C ASN A 238 -12.79 20.02 11.86
N TYR A 239 -12.06 19.02 12.35
CA TYR A 239 -12.63 17.72 12.69
C TYR A 239 -13.28 17.73 14.07
N SER A 240 -14.28 16.86 14.25
CA SER A 240 -14.72 16.49 15.59
C SER A 240 -13.55 15.82 16.32
N HIS A 241 -13.52 15.89 17.66
CA HIS A 241 -12.45 15.26 18.42
C HIS A 241 -12.28 13.76 18.09
N LEU A 242 -13.38 13.04 17.84
CA LEU A 242 -13.35 11.62 17.50
C LEU A 242 -12.76 11.34 16.12
N ASP A 243 -12.96 12.24 15.17
CA ASP A 243 -12.38 12.10 13.84
C ASP A 243 -10.90 12.46 13.84
N GLN A 244 -10.47 13.43 14.64
CA GLN A 244 -9.03 13.76 14.82
C GLN A 244 -8.25 12.51 15.28
N LEU A 245 -8.80 11.72 16.20
CA LEU A 245 -8.15 10.49 16.69
C LEU A 245 -7.83 9.47 15.58
N LYS A 246 -8.54 9.49 14.45
CA LYS A 246 -8.27 8.60 13.31
C LYS A 246 -7.00 9.00 12.56
N PHE A 247 -6.56 10.25 12.71
CA PHE A 247 -5.43 10.85 12.01
C PHE A 247 -4.27 11.23 12.94
N ASP A 248 -4.41 11.10 14.28
CA ASP A 248 -3.34 11.26 15.28
C ASP A 248 -2.23 10.19 15.14
N PHE A 249 -1.50 10.21 14.02
CA PHE A 249 -0.48 9.23 13.68
C PHE A 249 0.74 9.92 13.07
N LEU A 250 1.88 9.77 13.74
CA LEU A 250 3.20 10.10 13.21
C LEU A 250 4.04 8.83 13.30
N ILE A 251 4.22 8.14 12.18
CA ILE A 251 4.76 6.79 12.15
C ILE A 251 6.15 6.84 11.53
N SER A 252 7.14 6.40 12.30
CA SER A 252 8.48 6.11 11.78
C SER A 252 8.62 4.63 11.53
N GLN A 253 9.20 4.26 10.39
CA GLN A 253 9.55 2.89 10.06
C GLN A 253 11.03 2.80 9.69
N PHE A 254 11.69 1.74 10.16
CA PHE A 254 13.01 1.35 9.71
C PHE A 254 12.95 -0.07 9.14
N LEU A 255 13.40 -0.22 7.89
CA LEU A 255 13.44 -1.48 7.16
C LEU A 255 14.91 -1.83 6.85
N LEU A 256 15.30 -3.04 7.20
CA LEU A 256 16.60 -3.61 6.87
C LEU A 256 16.38 -4.87 6.03
N GLY A 257 17.12 -5.01 4.94
CA GLY A 257 17.07 -6.22 4.14
C GLY A 257 18.38 -6.55 3.46
N PHE A 258 18.44 -7.76 2.92
CA PHE A 258 19.61 -8.32 2.28
C PHE A 258 19.18 -9.14 1.07
N ARG A 259 19.76 -8.84 -0.08
CA ARG A 259 19.50 -9.54 -1.34
C ARG A 259 20.74 -10.28 -1.81
N CYS A 260 20.58 -11.55 -2.16
CA CYS A 260 21.64 -12.34 -2.76
C CYS A 260 21.11 -13.39 -3.74
N VAL A 261 22.02 -13.96 -4.53
CA VAL A 261 21.73 -15.10 -5.41
C VAL A 261 22.55 -16.30 -4.93
N PRO A 262 22.03 -17.09 -3.98
CA PRO A 262 22.76 -18.23 -3.46
C PRO A 262 22.94 -19.30 -4.55
N LYS A 263 24.17 -19.78 -4.74
CA LYS A 263 24.51 -20.80 -5.76
C LYS A 263 23.67 -22.08 -5.66
N TRP A 264 23.27 -22.46 -4.45
CA TRP A 264 22.48 -23.68 -4.21
C TRP A 264 21.00 -23.54 -4.61
N LEU A 265 20.49 -22.31 -4.66
CA LEU A 265 19.10 -22.02 -5.01
C LEU A 265 18.96 -21.57 -6.47
N ASN A 266 20.00 -20.90 -6.99
CA ASN A 266 20.02 -20.27 -8.30
C ASN A 266 18.78 -19.37 -8.57
N GLN A 267 18.27 -18.75 -7.51
CA GLN A 267 17.16 -17.80 -7.52
C GLN A 267 17.51 -16.63 -6.63
N ASN A 268 16.86 -15.50 -6.85
CA ASN A 268 16.99 -14.33 -5.99
C ASN A 268 16.41 -14.66 -4.61
N LEU A 269 17.18 -14.46 -3.56
CA LEU A 269 16.76 -14.52 -2.17
C LEU A 269 16.81 -13.11 -1.58
N GLU A 270 15.70 -12.68 -1.00
CA GLU A 270 15.61 -11.44 -0.24
C GLU A 270 15.14 -11.75 1.17
N LEU A 271 15.95 -11.37 2.16
CA LEU A 271 15.60 -11.41 3.58
C LEU A 271 15.31 -9.99 4.02
N TYR A 272 14.24 -9.77 4.78
CA TYR A 272 13.90 -8.44 5.24
C TYR A 272 13.23 -8.46 6.61
N MET A 273 13.39 -7.37 7.33
CA MET A 273 12.68 -7.08 8.56
C MET A 273 12.46 -5.58 8.70
N ALA A 274 11.37 -5.19 9.34
CA ALA A 274 11.11 -3.80 9.67
C ALA A 274 10.46 -3.64 11.04
N GLY A 275 10.70 -2.47 11.64
CA GLY A 275 10.04 -2.01 12.86
C GLY A 275 9.40 -0.64 12.62
N LEU A 276 8.18 -0.48 13.14
CA LEU A 276 7.38 0.73 13.05
C LEU A 276 7.03 1.23 14.45
N TYR A 277 6.97 2.54 14.62
CA TYR A 277 6.58 3.17 15.87
C TYR A 277 5.75 4.43 15.62
N ASN A 278 4.56 4.49 16.23
CA ASN A 278 3.71 5.67 16.25
C ASN A 278 4.08 6.59 17.43
N HIS A 279 4.62 7.76 17.11
CA HIS A 279 5.03 8.75 18.10
C HIS A 279 3.84 9.44 18.80
N GLU A 280 2.66 9.54 18.15
CA GLU A 280 1.46 10.20 18.71
C GLU A 280 0.54 9.24 19.51
N ALA A 281 0.86 7.94 19.54
CA ALA A 281 0.10 6.97 20.31
C ALA A 281 0.13 7.26 21.82
N LYS A 282 -1.07 7.33 22.43
CA LYS A 282 -1.29 7.68 23.85
C LYS A 282 -2.02 6.55 24.58
N ALA A 283 -1.72 6.39 25.87
CA ALA A 283 -2.47 5.49 26.75
C ALA A 283 -3.91 6.01 26.92
N ARG A 284 -4.90 5.19 26.56
CA ARG A 284 -6.32 5.56 26.56
C ARG A 284 -7.15 4.45 27.20
N SER A 285 -8.37 4.76 27.62
CA SER A 285 -9.30 3.77 28.19
C SER A 285 -9.60 2.62 27.21
N ILE A 286 -9.73 2.93 25.91
CA ILE A 286 -9.94 1.94 24.84
C ILE A 286 -8.75 0.97 24.68
N THR A 287 -7.53 1.40 25.00
CA THR A 287 -6.31 0.56 24.98
C THR A 287 -5.96 -0.03 26.34
N ALA A 288 -6.91 -0.06 27.28
CA ALA A 288 -6.67 -0.51 28.65
C ALA A 288 -5.49 0.23 29.33
N TYR A 289 -5.34 1.53 29.02
CA TYR A 289 -4.26 2.41 29.49
C TYR A 289 -2.86 1.97 29.05
N GLN A 290 -2.74 1.21 27.97
CA GLN A 290 -1.47 0.81 27.37
C GLN A 290 -1.17 1.65 26.12
N ARG A 291 0.12 1.96 25.92
CA ARG A 291 0.62 2.59 24.69
C ARG A 291 0.89 1.51 23.64
N ALA A 292 -0.09 1.27 22.76
CA ALA A 292 -0.05 0.19 21.77
C ALA A 292 0.52 0.68 20.42
N ALA A 293 1.75 1.21 20.44
CA ALA A 293 2.29 2.07 19.38
C ALA A 293 3.17 1.41 18.31
N TRP A 294 3.49 0.12 18.44
CA TRP A 294 4.52 -0.52 17.62
C TRP A 294 3.93 -1.51 16.62
N ALA A 295 4.61 -1.68 15.49
CA ALA A 295 4.41 -2.82 14.60
C ALA A 295 5.77 -3.35 14.14
N ALA A 296 5.82 -4.63 13.76
CA ALA A 296 7.01 -5.24 13.22
C ALA A 296 6.64 -6.34 12.23
N TYR A 297 7.50 -6.57 11.25
CA TYR A 297 7.40 -7.71 10.37
C TYR A 297 8.77 -8.21 9.96
N ALA A 298 8.86 -9.49 9.65
CA ALA A 298 10.06 -10.13 9.13
C ALA A 298 9.68 -11.29 8.22
N GLY A 299 10.43 -11.47 7.16
CA GLY A 299 10.14 -12.48 6.16
C GLY A 299 11.22 -12.64 5.12
N PHE A 300 10.87 -13.41 4.10
CA PHE A 300 11.73 -13.63 2.96
C PHE A 300 10.94 -13.79 1.67
N LEU A 301 11.60 -13.46 0.57
CA LEU A 301 11.13 -13.65 -0.80
C LEU A 301 12.16 -14.50 -1.55
N ILE A 302 11.69 -15.51 -2.27
CA ILE A 302 12.50 -16.35 -3.17
C ILE A 302 11.93 -16.26 -4.57
N GLY A 303 12.80 -16.10 -5.55
CA GLY A 303 12.45 -16.11 -6.96
C GLY A 303 11.86 -14.78 -7.45
N MET A 304 11.60 -14.73 -8.74
CA MET A 304 10.96 -13.61 -9.43
C MET A 304 10.17 -14.16 -10.61
N THR A 305 9.00 -13.59 -10.88
CA THR A 305 8.17 -13.94 -12.03
C THR A 305 8.43 -13.00 -13.20
N ARG A 306 9.16 -13.47 -14.22
CA ARG A 306 9.44 -12.68 -15.44
C ARG A 306 9.04 -13.39 -16.73
N LYS A 307 9.20 -14.71 -16.81
CA LYS A 307 8.88 -15.51 -18.00
C LYS A 307 8.12 -16.77 -17.62
N GLN A 308 7.55 -17.44 -18.62
CA GLN A 308 6.93 -18.74 -18.45
C GLN A 308 7.81 -19.71 -17.64
N GLY A 309 7.20 -20.36 -16.65
CA GLY A 309 7.85 -21.32 -15.76
C GLY A 309 8.53 -20.70 -14.53
N ASP A 310 8.67 -19.37 -14.49
CA ASP A 310 9.17 -18.69 -13.31
C ASP A 310 8.14 -18.75 -12.16
N TRP A 311 8.67 -18.75 -10.94
CA TRP A 311 7.88 -18.72 -9.72
C TRP A 311 8.49 -17.74 -8.72
N ALA A 312 7.64 -17.23 -7.84
CA ALA A 312 8.04 -16.45 -6.69
C ALA A 312 7.29 -16.94 -5.46
N PHE A 313 7.98 -16.98 -4.32
CA PHE A 313 7.42 -17.37 -3.04
C PHE A 313 7.80 -16.32 -2.01
N GLU A 314 6.81 -15.75 -1.33
CA GLU A 314 7.02 -14.82 -0.22
C GLU A 314 6.32 -15.34 1.03
N THR A 315 6.99 -15.23 2.17
CA THR A 315 6.35 -15.44 3.46
C THR A 315 6.89 -14.48 4.49
N TYR A 316 6.00 -13.94 5.31
CA TYR A 316 6.39 -13.08 6.41
C TYR A 316 5.43 -13.21 7.59
N TYR A 317 5.99 -12.95 8.76
CA TYR A 317 5.24 -12.72 9.99
C TYR A 317 5.06 -11.23 10.21
N GLN A 318 3.89 -10.83 10.68
CA GLN A 318 3.56 -9.45 10.98
C GLN A 318 2.85 -9.39 12.34
N ALA A 319 3.25 -8.43 13.18
CA ALA A 319 2.59 -8.10 14.43
C ALA A 319 2.34 -6.58 14.49
N VAL A 320 1.08 -6.19 14.69
CA VAL A 320 0.63 -4.79 14.65
C VAL A 320 -0.17 -4.48 15.90
N ALA A 321 0.34 -3.58 16.75
CA ALA A 321 -0.38 -3.11 17.92
C ALA A 321 -1.52 -2.15 17.53
N ALA A 322 -2.47 -1.96 18.45
CA ALA A 322 -3.75 -1.32 18.15
C ALA A 322 -3.67 0.14 17.64
N GLN A 323 -2.65 0.89 18.06
CA GLN A 323 -2.43 2.30 17.69
C GLN A 323 -1.17 2.48 16.83
N ALA A 324 -0.63 1.41 16.26
CA ALA A 324 0.61 1.49 15.50
C ALA A 324 0.41 2.17 14.13
N ILE A 325 -0.71 1.89 13.47
CA ILE A 325 -1.02 2.32 12.10
C ILE A 325 -2.51 2.68 12.08
N PRO A 326 -2.96 3.71 11.35
CA PRO A 326 -4.38 4.00 11.23
C PRO A 326 -5.10 2.89 10.47
N ASP A 327 -6.36 2.60 10.84
CA ASP A 327 -7.14 1.47 10.31
C ASP A 327 -7.20 1.40 8.77
N TYR A 328 -7.22 2.56 8.11
CA TYR A 328 -7.35 2.67 6.65
C TYR A 328 -6.03 2.47 5.89
N ASP A 329 -4.88 2.53 6.58
CA ASP A 329 -3.55 2.41 5.96
C ASP A 329 -2.88 1.06 6.26
N VAL A 330 -3.53 0.21 7.07
CA VAL A 330 -3.04 -1.14 7.39
C VAL A 330 -2.91 -1.98 6.12
N GLY A 331 -1.71 -2.52 5.90
CA GLY A 331 -1.39 -3.49 4.85
C GLY A 331 -1.06 -4.89 5.39
N GLY A 332 -0.94 -5.85 4.47
CA GLY A 332 -0.41 -7.19 4.75
C GLY A 332 -1.44 -8.22 5.22
N VAL A 333 -1.19 -8.84 6.38
CA VAL A 333 -1.96 -9.99 6.90
C VAL A 333 -3.37 -9.56 7.31
N GLY A 334 -3.49 -8.46 8.07
CA GLY A 334 -4.75 -7.97 8.63
C GLY A 334 -5.39 -8.93 9.66
N ILE A 335 -6.61 -8.62 10.11
CA ILE A 335 -7.38 -9.45 11.08
C ILE A 335 -8.86 -9.64 10.73
N GLY A 336 -9.24 -9.30 9.50
CA GLY A 336 -10.64 -9.29 9.11
C GLY A 336 -11.46 -8.22 9.84
N ASN A 337 -12.49 -7.75 9.15
CA ASN A 337 -13.38 -6.73 9.67
C ASN A 337 -14.74 -6.81 8.97
N ALA A 338 -15.37 -8.00 8.97
CA ALA A 338 -16.65 -8.22 8.30
C ALA A 338 -17.77 -7.28 8.81
N ALA A 339 -17.70 -6.89 10.10
CA ALA A 339 -18.64 -5.97 10.71
C ALA A 339 -18.41 -4.49 10.34
N ASN A 340 -17.34 -4.18 9.58
CA ASN A 340 -16.94 -2.84 9.17
C ASN A 340 -16.86 -1.84 10.35
N THR A 341 -16.21 -2.26 11.42
CA THR A 341 -16.01 -1.44 12.63
C THR A 341 -14.65 -0.76 12.60
N SER A 342 -14.52 0.41 13.21
CA SER A 342 -13.24 1.10 13.38
C SER A 342 -12.77 1.04 14.84
N PHE A 343 -11.48 1.29 15.02
CA PHE A 343 -10.83 1.32 16.31
C PHE A 343 -11.32 2.47 17.21
N TYR A 344 -11.54 3.67 16.67
CA TYR A 344 -11.86 4.87 17.46
C TYR A 344 -13.34 5.24 17.50
N SER A 345 -14.10 5.03 16.43
CA SER A 345 -15.54 5.31 16.40
C SER A 345 -16.29 4.47 15.36
N ASN A 346 -17.51 4.08 15.69
CA ASN A 346 -18.44 3.41 14.76
C ASN A 346 -19.64 4.35 14.53
N ASN A 347 -19.87 4.80 13.30
CA ASN A 347 -20.96 5.73 12.97
C ASN A 347 -20.99 6.97 13.90
N ASN A 348 -19.83 7.59 14.12
CA ASN A 348 -19.62 8.73 15.02
C ASN A 348 -19.89 8.46 16.52
N ILE A 349 -20.10 7.20 16.91
CA ILE A 349 -20.19 6.77 18.30
C ILE A 349 -18.80 6.32 18.76
N PRO A 350 -18.24 6.88 19.85
CA PRO A 350 -16.96 6.44 20.39
C PRO A 350 -16.96 4.95 20.69
N THR A 351 -15.90 4.25 20.30
CA THR A 351 -15.72 2.86 20.72
C THR A 351 -15.34 2.76 22.19
N THR A 352 -15.57 1.59 22.75
CA THR A 352 -15.11 1.22 24.09
C THR A 352 -14.03 0.16 23.96
N ARG A 353 -13.38 -0.16 25.08
CA ARG A 353 -12.43 -1.28 25.17
C ARG A 353 -12.99 -2.61 24.61
N LYS A 354 -14.30 -2.84 24.67
CA LYS A 354 -14.93 -4.07 24.18
C LYS A 354 -15.32 -4.01 22.70
N THR A 355 -15.49 -2.81 22.14
CA THR A 355 -16.04 -2.59 20.80
C THR A 355 -15.04 -1.97 19.81
N ALA A 356 -13.84 -1.60 20.27
CA ALA A 356 -12.73 -1.13 19.43
C ALA A 356 -12.20 -2.29 18.57
N ALA A 357 -12.74 -2.43 17.36
CA ALA A 357 -12.51 -3.56 16.47
C ALA A 357 -12.08 -3.09 15.06
N GLY A 358 -11.07 -2.22 15.00
CA GLY A 358 -10.47 -1.75 13.76
C GLY A 358 -9.59 -2.79 13.05
N ASN A 359 -8.79 -2.37 12.07
CA ASN A 359 -7.97 -3.30 11.26
C ASN A 359 -6.63 -3.68 11.91
N THR A 360 -6.36 -3.15 13.12
CA THR A 360 -5.13 -3.36 13.89
C THR A 360 -5.31 -4.36 15.05
N ASN A 361 -4.30 -4.45 15.93
CA ASN A 361 -4.24 -5.35 17.08
C ASN A 361 -4.21 -6.83 16.72
N PHE A 362 -3.26 -7.21 15.86
CA PHE A 362 -3.14 -8.56 15.34
C PHE A 362 -1.71 -9.03 15.25
N GLN A 363 -1.56 -10.35 15.16
CA GLN A 363 -0.34 -10.99 14.74
C GLN A 363 -0.66 -12.20 13.85
N GLY A 364 0.18 -12.47 12.87
CA GLY A 364 -0.11 -13.51 11.89
C GLY A 364 0.93 -13.66 10.81
N TYR A 365 0.68 -14.61 9.92
CA TYR A 365 1.53 -14.93 8.78
C TYR A 365 0.77 -14.72 7.49
N LEU A 366 1.49 -14.27 6.47
CA LEU A 366 1.04 -14.27 5.08
C LEU A 366 2.02 -15.07 4.24
N ILE A 367 1.48 -15.91 3.36
CA ILE A 367 2.22 -16.74 2.42
C ILE A 367 1.66 -16.42 1.03
N ASN A 368 2.52 -15.95 0.13
CA ASN A 368 2.21 -15.72 -1.27
C ASN A 368 3.02 -16.68 -2.14
N PHE A 369 2.36 -17.23 -3.15
CA PHE A 369 3.00 -18.03 -4.18
C PHE A 369 2.49 -17.61 -5.55
N ASN A 370 3.42 -17.28 -6.45
CA ASN A 370 3.12 -16.87 -7.80
C ASN A 370 3.79 -17.80 -8.80
N TYR A 371 3.08 -18.10 -9.88
CA TYR A 371 3.58 -18.93 -10.95
C TYR A 371 3.16 -18.38 -12.32
N MET A 372 4.12 -18.18 -13.22
CA MET A 372 3.83 -17.83 -14.61
C MET A 372 3.55 -19.09 -15.43
N LEU A 373 2.26 -19.43 -15.60
CA LEU A 373 1.83 -20.55 -16.45
C LEU A 373 2.24 -20.35 -17.91
N THR A 374 2.11 -19.12 -18.40
CA THR A 374 2.57 -18.67 -19.71
C THR A 374 3.18 -17.28 -19.56
N ASP A 375 3.78 -16.73 -20.62
CA ASP A 375 4.28 -15.35 -20.62
C ASP A 375 3.21 -14.29 -20.31
N ASN A 376 1.92 -14.62 -20.45
CA ASN A 376 0.80 -13.71 -20.29
C ASN A 376 -0.16 -14.12 -19.16
N LEU A 377 -0.01 -15.33 -18.59
CA LEU A 377 -0.94 -15.87 -17.59
C LEU A 377 -0.19 -16.18 -16.30
N VAL A 378 -0.62 -15.53 -15.22
CA VAL A 378 -0.09 -15.73 -13.87
C VAL A 378 -1.17 -16.29 -12.97
N VAL A 379 -0.77 -17.28 -12.17
CA VAL A 379 -1.55 -17.76 -11.03
C VAL A 379 -0.91 -17.22 -9.78
N LYS A 380 -1.69 -16.52 -8.97
CA LYS A 380 -1.30 -16.11 -7.62
C LYS A 380 -2.10 -16.90 -6.61
N GLN A 381 -1.46 -17.28 -5.52
CA GLN A 381 -2.10 -17.88 -4.37
C GLN A 381 -1.65 -17.13 -3.13
N SER A 382 -2.60 -16.73 -2.30
CA SER A 382 -2.33 -16.07 -1.02
C SER A 382 -3.02 -16.80 0.11
N TRP A 383 -2.29 -16.98 1.21
CA TRP A 383 -2.82 -17.46 2.46
C TRP A 383 -2.51 -16.47 3.56
N LYS A 384 -3.55 -16.04 4.28
CA LYS A 384 -3.43 -15.17 5.44
C LYS A 384 -4.00 -15.85 6.66
N GLN A 385 -3.31 -15.76 7.78
CA GLN A 385 -3.83 -16.23 9.06
C GLN A 385 -3.36 -15.32 10.19
N SER A 386 -4.31 -14.86 11.00
CA SER A 386 -4.01 -13.98 12.12
C SER A 386 -4.95 -14.17 13.31
N ILE A 387 -4.49 -13.67 14.44
CA ILE A 387 -5.16 -13.69 15.74
C ILE A 387 -4.91 -12.37 16.45
N THR A 388 -5.81 -12.00 17.36
CA THR A 388 -5.62 -10.83 18.23
C THR A 388 -4.29 -10.88 18.96
N LEU A 389 -3.52 -9.80 18.84
CA LEU A 389 -2.24 -9.64 19.54
C LEU A 389 -2.45 -9.43 21.04
N ASN A 390 -3.30 -8.47 21.40
CA ASN A 390 -3.60 -8.15 22.80
C ASN A 390 -5.10 -8.30 23.10
N SER A 391 -5.46 -9.35 23.83
CA SER A 391 -6.85 -9.65 24.23
C SER A 391 -7.45 -8.66 25.21
N ARG A 392 -6.65 -7.74 25.76
CA ARG A 392 -7.15 -6.65 26.61
C ARG A 392 -7.69 -5.48 25.78
N ILE A 393 -7.44 -5.41 24.48
CA ILE A 393 -7.84 -4.29 23.63
C ILE A 393 -8.80 -4.80 22.55
N GLY A 394 -10.05 -4.38 22.58
CA GLY A 394 -11.05 -4.83 21.62
C GLY A 394 -11.53 -6.27 21.85
N PRO A 395 -12.41 -6.78 20.98
CA PRO A 395 -12.84 -8.16 21.02
C PRO A 395 -11.72 -9.10 20.54
N PHE A 396 -11.76 -10.35 21.00
CA PHE A 396 -10.85 -11.37 20.52
C PHE A 396 -11.27 -11.83 19.13
N ARG A 397 -10.36 -11.78 18.17
CA ARG A 397 -10.59 -12.09 16.76
C ARG A 397 -9.62 -13.14 16.26
N ARG A 398 -10.11 -13.96 15.32
CA ARG A 398 -9.31 -14.88 14.51
C ARG A 398 -9.74 -14.75 13.07
N PHE A 399 -8.76 -14.70 12.19
CA PHE A 399 -8.98 -14.52 10.77
C PHE A 399 -8.12 -15.50 9.97
N LYS A 400 -8.70 -15.98 8.88
CA LYS A 400 -8.08 -16.89 7.95
C LYS A 400 -8.66 -16.63 6.58
N GLN A 401 -7.78 -16.49 5.59
CA GLN A 401 -8.18 -16.32 4.20
C GLN A 401 -7.27 -17.14 3.30
N TYR A 402 -7.88 -17.76 2.30
CA TYR A 402 -7.20 -18.31 1.14
C TYR A 402 -7.73 -17.61 -0.10
N GLU A 403 -6.84 -17.26 -1.01
CA GLU A 403 -7.15 -16.55 -2.24
C GLU A 403 -6.36 -17.14 -3.40
N VAL A 404 -7.00 -17.23 -4.56
CA VAL A 404 -6.38 -17.65 -5.81
C VAL A 404 -6.82 -16.70 -6.91
N ASP A 405 -5.83 -16.11 -7.57
CA ASP A 405 -6.05 -15.21 -8.70
C ASP A 405 -5.46 -15.79 -9.97
N PHE A 406 -6.22 -15.69 -11.05
CA PHE A 406 -5.73 -15.87 -12.41
C PHE A 406 -5.70 -14.50 -13.08
N ILE A 407 -4.54 -14.08 -13.55
CA ILE A 407 -4.34 -12.79 -14.20
C ILE A 407 -3.79 -13.04 -15.60
N TYR A 408 -4.59 -12.69 -16.61
CA TYR A 408 -4.18 -12.70 -18.01
C TYR A 408 -3.89 -11.27 -18.47
N ALA A 409 -2.64 -10.98 -18.83
CA ALA A 409 -2.19 -9.65 -19.25
C ALA A 409 -1.65 -9.68 -20.68
N PHE A 410 -1.95 -8.66 -21.49
CA PHE A 410 -1.57 -8.58 -22.90
C PHE A 410 -1.31 -7.16 -23.41
#